data_AF-A0A7Y3ECA0-F1
#
_entry.id   AF-A0A7Y3ECA0-F1
#
_cell.length_a   1.000
_cell.length_b   1.000
_cell.length_c   1.000
_cell.angle_alpha   90.00
_cell.angle_beta   90.00
_cell.angle_gamma   90.00
#
_symmetry.space_group_name_H-M   'P 1'
#
loop_
_entity.id
_entity.type
_entity.pdbx_description
1 polymer ?
#
loop_
_entity_poly.entity_id
_entity_poly.type
_entity_poly.pdbx_seq_one_letter_code
_entity_poly.pdbx_strand_id
1 'polypeptide(L)'
;MNYSAIDHLLLNLNKGLDAANPPGILSPGAVMPGDSVVVSVGDRELLNILVHRDIADSQTLVGETVGNVLDEDGREIIGTGAGVCFSYQKVAGIHRR
;
A
#
# COMPACT_ATOMS: atom_id res chain seq x y z
N MET A 1 10.03 -6.82 14.31
CA MET A 1 9.15 -5.68 13.99
C MET A 1 7.72 -6.19 14.10
N ASN A 2 6.86 -5.54 14.89
CA ASN A 2 5.43 -5.89 14.93
C ASN A 2 4.74 -5.12 13.80
N TYR A 3 4.11 -5.84 12.88
CA TYR A 3 3.36 -5.24 11.77
C TYR A 3 1.89 -5.10 12.18
N SER A 4 1.37 -3.88 12.11
CA SER A 4 -0.04 -3.60 12.37
C SER A 4 -0.86 -3.76 11.09
N ALA A 5 -1.99 -4.44 11.17
CA ALA A 5 -2.92 -4.54 10.04
C ALA A 5 -3.59 -3.19 9.80
N ILE A 6 -3.40 -2.63 8.61
CA ILE A 6 -4.04 -1.37 8.21
C ILE A 6 -5.20 -1.59 7.24
N ASP A 7 -5.58 -2.85 6.99
CA ASP A 7 -6.58 -3.21 5.98
C ASP A 7 -7.94 -2.54 6.15
N HIS A 8 -8.35 -2.22 7.38
CA HIS A 8 -9.61 -1.53 7.68
C HIS A 8 -9.54 0.00 7.48
N LEU A 9 -8.32 0.56 7.41
CA LEU A 9 -8.09 1.97 7.11
C LEU A 9 -7.89 2.22 5.62
N LEU A 10 -7.66 1.18 4.82
CA LEU A 10 -7.43 1.27 3.39
C LEU A 10 -8.76 1.10 2.64
N LEU A 11 -9.31 2.19 2.10
CA LEU A 11 -10.45 2.11 1.19
C LEU A 11 -10.00 1.43 -0.11
N ASN A 12 -10.84 0.53 -0.62
CA ASN A 12 -10.74 -0.05 -1.96
C ASN A 12 -10.98 1.04 -3.02
N LEU A 13 -10.07 2.00 -3.14
CA LEU A 13 -9.98 2.82 -4.33
C LEU A 13 -9.28 1.98 -5.39
N ASN A 14 -10.05 1.10 -6.03
CA ASN A 14 -9.83 0.79 -7.43
C ASN A 14 -10.01 2.11 -8.22
N LYS A 15 -8.98 2.94 -8.24
CA LYS A 15 -8.72 3.88 -9.33
C LYS A 15 -7.47 3.32 -10.01
N GLY A 16 -7.59 2.43 -10.97
CA GLY A 16 -8.50 2.51 -12.10
C GLY A 16 -7.59 2.49 -13.30
N LEU A 17 -7.80 1.47 -14.14
CA LEU A 17 -7.38 1.38 -15.53
C LEU A 17 -6.68 2.63 -16.04
N ASP A 18 -5.38 2.50 -16.30
CA ASP A 18 -4.66 3.42 -17.15
C ASP A 18 -5.46 3.52 -18.47
N ALA A 19 -6.02 4.70 -18.75
CA ALA A 19 -6.97 4.91 -19.86
C ALA A 19 -6.33 4.78 -21.26
N ALA A 20 -5.10 4.26 -21.32
CA ALA A 20 -4.38 3.92 -22.53
C ALA A 20 -4.14 2.41 -22.72
N ASN A 21 -4.48 1.56 -21.74
CA ASN A 21 -4.26 0.11 -21.84
C ASN A 21 -5.57 -0.68 -21.78
N PRO A 22 -5.75 -1.68 -22.67
CA PRO A 22 -6.94 -2.53 -22.66
C PRO A 22 -7.06 -3.25 -21.31
N PRO A 23 -8.29 -3.53 -20.83
CA PRO A 23 -8.53 -4.25 -19.59
C PRO A 23 -8.11 -5.71 -19.77
N GLY A 24 -6.83 -5.96 -19.54
CA GLY A 24 -6.20 -7.24 -19.79
C GLY A 24 -4.72 -7.03 -19.97
N ILE A 25 -3.95 -7.37 -18.95
CA ILE A 25 -2.49 -7.35 -18.90
C ILE A 25 -1.90 -6.00 -18.45
N LEU A 26 -2.16 -5.64 -17.20
CA LEU A 26 -0.99 -5.41 -16.34
C LEU A 26 -0.49 -6.82 -16.03
N SER A 27 0.65 -7.25 -16.56
CA SER A 27 1.45 -8.18 -15.77
C SER A 27 2.09 -7.30 -14.72
N PRO A 28 1.53 -7.22 -13.50
CA PRO A 28 2.23 -6.54 -12.44
C PRO A 28 3.47 -7.41 -12.24
N GLY A 29 4.67 -6.91 -12.52
CA GLY A 29 5.83 -7.60 -11.97
C GLY A 29 5.55 -7.79 -10.49
N ALA A 30 5.69 -9.00 -9.96
CA ALA A 30 5.36 -9.28 -8.56
C ALA A 30 5.98 -8.19 -7.66
N VAL A 31 5.22 -7.67 -6.70
CA VAL A 31 5.76 -6.72 -5.73
C VAL A 31 6.87 -7.44 -4.98
N MET A 32 8.09 -6.90 -5.05
CA MET A 32 9.25 -7.52 -4.42
C MET A 32 9.67 -6.76 -3.17
N PRO A 33 10.33 -7.44 -2.21
CA PRO A 33 11.07 -6.75 -1.15
C PRO A 33 11.98 -5.67 -1.72
N GLY A 34 11.89 -4.46 -1.19
CA GLY A 34 12.60 -3.28 -1.67
C GLY A 34 11.81 -2.39 -2.64
N ASP A 35 10.68 -2.86 -3.17
CA ASP A 35 9.77 -2.02 -3.94
C ASP A 35 9.07 -1.00 -3.01
N SER A 36 8.88 0.22 -3.49
CA SER A 36 8.03 1.20 -2.82
C SER A 36 6.66 1.19 -3.48
N VAL A 37 5.61 0.97 -2.70
CA VAL A 37 4.23 0.94 -3.20
C VAL A 37 3.41 2.07 -2.61
N VAL A 38 2.48 2.58 -3.42
CA VAL A 38 1.48 3.55 -2.96
C VAL A 38 0.21 2.80 -2.63
N VAL A 39 -0.32 3.03 -1.42
CA VAL A 39 -1.62 2.50 -1.00
C VAL A 39 -2.55 3.63 -0.61
N SER A 40 -3.85 3.48 -0.90
CA SER A 40 -4.84 4.47 -0.49
C SER A 40 -5.30 4.19 0.93
N VAL A 41 -5.09 5.15 1.84
CA VAL A 41 -5.55 5.09 3.23
C VAL A 41 -6.86 5.84 3.35
N GLY A 42 -7.94 5.11 3.08
CA GLY A 42 -9.30 5.62 3.25
C GLY A 42 -9.61 6.74 2.26
N ASP A 43 -10.41 7.70 2.71
CA ASP A 43 -10.66 8.98 2.04
C ASP A 43 -9.63 10.05 2.43
N ARG A 44 -8.62 9.67 3.22
CA ARG A 44 -7.69 10.61 3.83
C ARG A 44 -6.56 10.92 2.85
N GLU A 45 -5.67 9.96 2.62
CA GLU A 45 -4.43 10.22 1.86
C GLU A 45 -3.86 8.96 1.19
N LEU A 46 -2.91 9.17 0.28
CA LEU A 46 -2.05 8.12 -0.27
C LEU A 46 -0.82 7.93 0.61
N LEU A 47 -0.50 6.69 0.96
CA LEU A 47 0.63 6.35 1.80
C LEU A 47 1.67 5.56 1.01
N ASN A 48 2.92 6.01 1.07
CA ASN A 48 4.06 5.29 0.52
C ASN A 48 4.56 4.26 1.54
N ILE A 49 4.73 3.02 1.08
CA ILE A 49 5.21 1.90 1.89
C ILE A 49 6.39 1.24 1.19
N LEU A 50 7.51 1.11 1.90
CA LEU A 50 8.64 0.28 1.50
C LEU A 50 8.32 -1.18 1.84
N VAL A 51 8.27 -2.05 0.84
CA VAL A 51 7.92 -3.46 1.03
C VAL A 51 9.10 -4.22 1.60
N HIS A 52 8.87 -4.96 2.69
CA HIS A 52 9.86 -5.83 3.31
C HIS A 52 9.69 -7.29 2.90
N ARG A 53 8.45 -7.75 2.74
CA ARG A 53 8.16 -9.16 2.42
C ARG A 53 6.77 -9.33 1.79
N ASP A 54 6.69 -10.28 0.88
CA ASP A 54 5.46 -10.88 0.35
C ASP A 54 5.10 -12.12 1.19
N ILE A 55 3.88 -12.15 1.74
CA ILE A 55 3.27 -13.34 2.35
C ILE A 55 2.29 -13.93 1.34
N ALA A 56 2.84 -14.78 0.46
CA ALA A 56 2.13 -15.29 -0.72
C ALA A 56 0.86 -16.08 -0.36
N ASP A 57 0.92 -16.89 0.70
CA ASP A 57 -0.19 -17.75 1.15
C ASP A 57 -1.43 -16.95 1.57
N SER A 58 -1.27 -15.69 1.99
CA SER A 58 -2.35 -14.84 2.50
C SER A 58 -2.62 -13.61 1.63
N GLN A 59 -2.01 -13.52 0.44
CA GLN A 59 -2.12 -12.34 -0.41
C GLN A 59 -1.83 -11.02 0.34
N THR A 60 -0.86 -11.04 1.26
CA THR A 60 -0.54 -9.92 2.15
C THR A 60 0.90 -9.45 1.96
N LEU A 61 1.07 -8.15 1.82
CA LEU A 61 2.36 -7.47 1.89
C LEU A 61 2.62 -6.97 3.30
N VAL A 62 3.89 -6.99 3.69
CA VAL A 62 4.36 -6.30 4.90
C VAL A 62 5.48 -5.34 4.54
N GLY A 63 5.48 -4.18 5.19
CA GLY A 63 6.42 -3.12 4.89
C GLY A 63 6.45 -2.04 5.95
N GLU A 64 7.16 -0.97 5.64
CA GLU A 64 7.38 0.18 6.50
C GLU A 64 6.89 1.46 5.81
N THR A 65 6.17 2.29 6.55
CA THR A 65 5.66 3.56 6.04
C THR A 65 6.78 4.59 5.86
N VAL A 66 6.76 5.29 4.74
CA VAL A 66 7.73 6.37 4.43
C VAL A 66 7.20 7.75 4.83
N GLY A 67 5.92 7.83 5.21
CA GLY A 67 5.28 9.03 5.74
C GLY A 67 4.27 8.69 6.83
N ASN A 68 3.56 9.70 7.31
CA ASN A 68 2.51 9.54 8.30
C ASN A 68 1.12 9.83 7.71
N VAL A 69 0.08 9.34 8.40
CA VAL A 69 -1.33 9.61 8.09
C VAL A 69 -1.96 10.25 9.32
N LEU A 70 -2.60 11.39 9.11
CA LEU A 70 -3.31 12.14 10.15
C LEU A 70 -4.83 11.87 10.06
N ASP A 71 -5.53 11.97 11.19
CA ASP A 71 -6.98 12.06 11.22
C ASP A 71 -7.46 13.49 10.92
N GLU A 72 -8.78 13.66 10.88
CA GLU A 72 -9.43 14.96 10.62
C GLU A 72 -9.12 16.00 11.71
N ASP A 73 -8.74 15.56 12.90
CA ASP A 73 -8.33 16.41 14.02
C ASP A 73 -6.82 16.71 13.99
N GLY A 74 -6.10 16.24 12.97
CA GLY A 74 -4.65 16.40 12.81
C GLY A 74 -3.81 15.48 13.71
N ARG A 75 -4.39 14.43 14.29
CA ARG A 75 -3.67 13.45 15.12
C ARG A 75 -3.11 12.34 14.25
N GLU A 76 -1.89 11.93 14.57
CA GLU A 76 -1.24 10.83 13.87
C GLU A 76 -1.91 9.49 14.18
N ILE A 77 -2.29 8.78 13.12
CA ILE A 77 -2.90 7.44 13.17
C ILE A 77 -1.86 6.39 12.79
N ILE A 78 -1.05 6.71 11.79
CA ILE A 78 0.05 5.89 11.32
C ILE A 78 1.26 6.79 11.21
N GLY A 79 2.30 6.52 11.98
CA GLY A 79 3.55 7.28 11.94
C GLY A 79 4.46 6.85 10.81
N THR A 80 5.47 7.68 10.51
CA THR A 80 6.60 7.30 9.66
C THR A 80 7.41 6.19 10.33
N GLY A 81 7.86 5.20 9.56
CA GLY A 81 8.60 4.05 10.07
C GLY A 81 7.73 2.99 10.76
N ALA A 82 6.41 3.10 10.64
CA ALA A 82 5.48 2.13 11.19
C ALA A 82 5.49 0.84 10.35
N GLY A 83 5.62 -0.30 11.03
CA GLY A 83 5.45 -1.61 10.39
C GLY A 83 3.97 -1.85 10.09
N VAL A 84 3.63 -2.03 8.82
CA VAL A 84 2.25 -2.25 8.37
C VAL A 84 2.10 -3.53 7.54
N CYS A 85 0.91 -4.15 7.62
CA CYS A 85 0.50 -5.21 6.71
C CYS A 85 -0.80 -4.85 5.96
N PHE A 86 -0.84 -5.19 4.67
CA PHE A 86 -1.90 -4.78 3.73
C PHE A 86 -2.01 -5.74 2.54
N SER A 87 -3.19 -5.82 1.93
CA SER A 87 -3.42 -6.69 0.77
C SER A 87 -2.82 -6.17 -0.55
N TYR A 88 -2.37 -7.08 -1.43
CA TYR A 88 -1.95 -6.77 -2.81
C TYR A 88 -2.99 -5.99 -3.61
N GLN A 89 -4.27 -6.26 -3.36
CA GLN A 89 -5.38 -5.68 -4.12
C GLN A 89 -5.53 -4.16 -3.91
N LYS A 90 -4.77 -3.60 -2.97
CA LYS A 90 -4.83 -2.20 -2.56
C LYS A 90 -3.65 -1.36 -3.07
N VAL A 91 -2.74 -1.99 -3.81
CA VAL A 91 -1.60 -1.31 -4.42
C VAL A 91 -2.07 -0.49 -5.61
N ALA A 92 -1.93 0.83 -5.54
CA ALA A 92 -2.29 1.77 -6.61
C ALA A 92 -1.13 2.06 -7.58
N GLY A 93 0.11 1.68 -7.21
CA GLY A 93 1.30 1.86 -8.04
C GLY A 93 2.55 1.28 -7.38
N ILE A 94 3.54 0.91 -8.20
CA ILE A 94 4.83 0.34 -7.78
C ILE A 94 5.95 1.24 -8.32
N HIS A 95 6.77 1.78 -7.41
CA HIS A 95 7.98 2.52 -7.74
C HIS A 95 9.19 1.61 -7.51
N ARG A 96 9.86 1.26 -8.60
CA ARG A 96 11.12 0.52 -8.60
C ARG A 96 12.26 1.48 -8.82
N ARG A 97 13.32 1.35 -8.03
CA ARG A 97 14.54 2.14 -8.19
C ARG A 97 15.50 1.49 -9.18
#